data_AF-A0A2V9N396-F1
#
_entry.id   AF-A0A2V9N396-F1
#
_cell.length_a   1.000
_cell.length_b   1.000
_cell.length_c   1.000
_cell.angle_alpha   90.00
_cell.angle_beta   90.00
_cell.angle_gamma   90.00
#
_symmetry.space_group_name_H-M   'P 1'
#
loop_
_entity.id
_entity.type
_entity.pdbx_description
1 polymer ?
#
loop_
_entity_poly.entity_id
_entity_poly.type
_entity_poly.pdbx_seq_one_letter_code
_entity_poly.pdbx_strand_id
1 'polypeptide(L)'
;MLIRCTILASLLMGSIAVRSSEVLDRMVATVNGHVILQSDWDEELRFECFMSRHPLVDLSADERKAALNRLIDQEILREQMRLMDSSPASAEQIQKQMEALKTDQRQHAGEAWETVLSQYHLTDKIIENHVAAELEQFQLMDTRFRPSIQVSAAEVEKYYRERLVPKLSASDVISLTEATPKIREILMQEKINQLLNSWLETLRAQAQVRTTITSSSSDAERSQGESQ
;
A
#
# COMPACT_ATOMS: atom_id res chain seq x y z
N MET A 1 -1.86 -77.62 41.56
CA MET A 1 -2.99 -77.45 40.63
C MET A 1 -3.02 -75.96 40.27
N LEU A 2 -2.34 -75.53 39.17
CA LEU A 2 -2.91 -75.29 37.82
C LEU A 2 -4.08 -74.28 37.91
N ILE A 3 -4.15 -73.08 37.29
CA ILE A 3 -3.74 -72.58 35.97
C ILE A 3 -4.00 -71.04 35.89
N ARG A 4 -3.03 -70.29 35.32
CA ARG A 4 -3.04 -69.15 34.35
C ARG A 4 -4.01 -67.93 34.44
N CYS A 5 -3.51 -66.83 33.79
CA CYS A 5 -4.14 -65.55 33.36
C CYS A 5 -4.01 -64.41 34.38
N THR A 6 -3.52 -63.18 34.09
CA THR A 6 -3.57 -62.39 32.85
C THR A 6 -2.68 -61.12 32.93
N ILE A 7 -1.95 -60.86 31.84
CA ILE A 7 -1.67 -59.57 31.16
C ILE A 7 -0.89 -58.46 31.90
N LEU A 8 0.35 -58.31 31.43
CA LEU A 8 1.24 -57.17 31.54
C LEU A 8 0.73 -56.04 30.61
N ALA A 9 0.31 -54.90 31.14
CA ALA A 9 -0.05 -53.72 30.35
C ALA A 9 0.94 -52.58 30.61
N SER A 10 2.00 -52.56 29.79
CA SER A 10 2.97 -51.46 29.72
C SER A 10 2.30 -50.24 29.08
N LEU A 11 2.04 -49.21 29.89
CA LEU A 11 1.53 -47.92 29.42
C LEU A 11 2.71 -47.09 28.86
N LEU A 12 2.97 -47.23 27.57
CA LEU A 12 3.82 -46.30 26.81
C LEU A 12 3.08 -44.96 26.69
N MET A 13 3.44 -44.01 27.55
CA MET A 13 2.97 -42.64 27.49
C MET A 13 3.70 -41.95 26.33
N GLY A 14 3.09 -42.01 25.15
CA GLY A 14 3.58 -41.36 23.93
C GLY A 14 3.63 -39.85 24.11
N SER A 15 4.83 -39.28 24.16
CA SER A 15 5.06 -37.84 24.04
C SER A 15 4.60 -37.40 22.66
N ILE A 16 3.47 -36.69 22.61
CA ILE A 16 3.08 -35.95 21.41
C ILE A 16 4.08 -34.80 21.28
N ALA A 17 5.11 -35.01 20.45
CA ALA A 17 5.99 -33.95 20.03
C ALA A 17 5.14 -32.98 19.19
N VAL A 18 4.74 -31.86 19.80
CA VAL A 18 4.21 -30.71 19.08
C VAL A 18 5.32 -30.23 18.16
N ARG A 19 5.26 -30.60 16.88
CA ARG A 19 6.10 -30.00 15.86
C ARG A 19 5.57 -28.59 15.64
N SER A 20 6.25 -27.60 16.24
CA SER A 20 6.17 -26.22 15.78
C SER A 20 6.59 -26.23 14.30
N SER A 21 5.62 -26.03 13.41
CA SER A 21 5.90 -25.72 12.02
C SER A 21 6.39 -24.27 12.01
N GLU A 22 7.68 -24.08 11.80
CA GLU A 22 8.23 -22.75 11.53
C GLU A 22 7.67 -22.30 10.18
N VAL A 23 6.75 -21.34 10.19
CA VAL A 23 6.23 -20.74 8.95
C VAL A 23 7.33 -19.83 8.42
N LEU A 24 8.15 -20.36 7.52
CA LEU A 24 9.13 -19.56 6.81
C LEU A 24 8.39 -18.64 5.83
N ASP A 25 8.47 -17.35 6.08
CA ASP A 25 7.90 -16.35 5.18
C ASP A 25 8.64 -16.35 3.84
N ARG A 26 7.89 -16.27 2.75
CA ARG A 26 8.42 -16.39 1.39
C ARG A 26 8.84 -15.02 0.87
N MET A 27 10.02 -14.96 0.28
CA MET A 27 10.45 -13.80 -0.49
C MET A 27 9.70 -13.75 -1.83
N VAL A 28 9.10 -12.60 -2.15
CA VAL A 28 8.36 -12.37 -3.40
C VAL A 28 9.07 -11.41 -4.35
N ALA A 29 9.86 -10.49 -3.79
CA ALA A 29 10.72 -9.59 -4.56
C ALA A 29 11.92 -9.11 -3.74
N THR A 30 12.90 -8.54 -4.44
CA THR A 30 13.97 -7.74 -3.84
C THR A 30 14.13 -6.44 -4.60
N VAL A 31 14.32 -5.33 -3.89
CA VAL A 31 14.61 -3.99 -4.42
C VAL A 31 15.95 -3.54 -3.89
N ASN A 32 16.97 -3.45 -4.74
CA ASN A 32 18.33 -3.02 -4.35
C ASN A 32 18.91 -3.82 -3.15
N GLY A 33 18.51 -5.09 -3.02
CA GLY A 33 18.91 -5.97 -1.92
C GLY A 33 17.97 -5.99 -0.72
N HIS A 34 17.00 -5.07 -0.63
CA HIS A 34 15.92 -5.10 0.35
C HIS A 34 14.86 -6.13 -0.05
N VAL A 35 14.50 -7.01 0.87
CA VAL A 35 13.56 -8.11 0.64
C VAL A 35 12.13 -7.64 0.86
N ILE A 36 11.23 -8.00 -0.05
CA ILE A 36 9.78 -7.90 0.11
C ILE A 36 9.24 -9.32 0.34
N LEU A 37 8.50 -9.49 1.44
CA LEU A 37 7.95 -10.78 1.85
C LEU A 37 6.51 -10.99 1.38
N GLN A 38 6.06 -12.24 1.42
CA GLN A 38 4.68 -12.59 1.09
C GLN A 38 3.71 -11.95 2.10
N SER A 39 4.08 -11.90 3.39
CA SER A 39 3.25 -11.23 4.39
C SER A 39 3.04 -9.74 4.10
N ASP A 40 4.10 -9.06 3.64
CA ASP A 40 4.06 -7.64 3.29
C ASP A 40 3.11 -7.44 2.10
N TRP A 41 3.21 -8.31 1.10
CA TRP A 41 2.34 -8.27 -0.07
C TRP A 41 0.87 -8.54 0.28
N ASP A 42 0.61 -9.53 1.14
CA ASP A 42 -0.74 -9.84 1.59
C ASP A 42 -1.32 -8.73 2.49
N GLU A 43 -0.49 -8.04 3.29
CA GLU A 43 -0.88 -6.84 4.05
C GLU A 43 -1.22 -5.65 3.14
N GLU A 44 -0.34 -5.31 2.19
CA GLU A 44 -0.59 -4.23 1.23
C GLU A 44 -1.87 -4.50 0.42
N LEU A 45 -2.07 -5.74 -0.04
CA LEU A 45 -3.28 -6.10 -0.78
C LEU A 45 -4.55 -5.88 0.05
N ARG A 46 -4.53 -6.25 1.34
CA ARG A 46 -5.64 -6.00 2.26
C ARG A 46 -5.87 -4.51 2.51
N PHE A 47 -4.79 -3.74 2.65
CA PHE A 47 -4.84 -2.30 2.81
C PHE A 47 -5.45 -1.61 1.57
N GLU A 48 -5.02 -1.98 0.37
CA GLU A 48 -5.56 -1.43 -0.89
C GLU A 48 -7.05 -1.77 -1.07
N CYS A 49 -7.44 -3.00 -0.75
CA CYS A 49 -8.85 -3.39 -0.72
C CYS A 49 -9.66 -2.57 0.30
N PHE A 50 -9.11 -2.31 1.49
CA PHE A 50 -9.73 -1.46 2.50
C PHE A 50 -9.91 -0.02 2.01
N MET A 51 -8.87 0.57 1.41
CA MET A 51 -8.89 1.95 0.91
C MET A 51 -9.85 2.12 -0.27
N SER A 52 -9.92 1.13 -1.15
CA SER A 52 -10.85 1.11 -2.30
C SER A 52 -12.25 0.60 -1.97
N ARG A 53 -12.47 0.10 -0.74
CA ARG A 53 -13.70 -0.58 -0.29
C ARG A 53 -14.06 -1.78 -1.18
N HIS A 54 -13.04 -2.44 -1.72
CA HIS A 54 -13.16 -3.62 -2.56
C HIS A 54 -13.14 -4.90 -1.69
N PRO A 55 -14.12 -5.81 -1.77
CA PRO A 55 -14.11 -7.04 -0.97
C PRO A 55 -12.86 -7.90 -1.18
N LEU A 56 -12.41 -8.64 -0.15
CA LEU A 56 -11.24 -9.54 -0.25
C LEU A 56 -11.47 -10.83 -1.07
N VAL A 57 -12.56 -10.92 -1.83
CA VAL A 57 -12.93 -12.10 -2.61
C VAL A 57 -12.62 -11.88 -4.10
N ASP A 58 -12.25 -12.95 -4.79
CA ASP A 58 -12.03 -12.95 -6.24
C ASP A 58 -10.98 -11.95 -6.77
N LEU A 59 -9.97 -11.63 -5.94
CA LEU A 59 -8.88 -10.72 -6.31
C LEU A 59 -8.13 -11.21 -7.56
N SER A 60 -8.14 -10.38 -8.59
CA SER A 60 -7.50 -10.62 -9.87
C SER A 60 -5.97 -10.64 -9.77
N ALA A 61 -5.34 -11.26 -10.77
CA ALA A 61 -3.88 -11.23 -10.90
C ALA A 61 -3.34 -9.80 -11.06
N ASP A 62 -4.10 -8.91 -11.70
CA ASP A 62 -3.72 -7.52 -11.91
C ASP A 62 -3.77 -6.71 -10.61
N GLU A 63 -4.79 -6.89 -9.76
CA GLU A 63 -4.86 -6.26 -8.43
C GLU A 63 -3.70 -6.71 -7.53
N ARG A 64 -3.42 -8.02 -7.53
CA ARG A 64 -2.25 -8.56 -6.80
C ARG A 64 -0.95 -7.94 -7.31
N LYS A 65 -0.77 -7.90 -8.63
CA LYS A 65 0.42 -7.30 -9.25
C LYS A 65 0.53 -5.80 -8.94
N ALA A 66 -0.58 -5.07 -8.92
CA ALA A 66 -0.60 -3.66 -8.56
C ALA A 66 -0.15 -3.43 -7.11
N ALA A 67 -0.63 -4.22 -6.15
CA ALA A 67 -0.17 -4.16 -4.76
C ALA A 67 1.34 -4.44 -4.63
N LEU A 68 1.87 -5.45 -5.35
CA LEU A 68 3.32 -5.71 -5.33
C LEU A 68 4.12 -4.56 -5.92
N ASN A 69 3.66 -4.00 -7.04
CA ASN A 69 4.31 -2.84 -7.67
C ASN A 69 4.33 -1.63 -6.73
N ARG A 70 3.26 -1.44 -5.95
CA ARG A 70 3.19 -0.38 -4.95
C ARG A 70 4.20 -0.59 -3.83
N LEU A 71 4.36 -1.81 -3.30
CA LEU A 71 5.43 -2.10 -2.33
C LEU A 71 6.83 -1.85 -2.90
N ILE A 72 7.07 -2.20 -4.16
CA ILE A 72 8.33 -1.90 -4.84
C ILE A 72 8.56 -0.38 -4.89
N ASP A 73 7.53 0.40 -5.22
CA ASP A 73 7.62 1.87 -5.24
C ASP A 73 7.89 2.46 -3.87
N GLN A 74 7.19 1.96 -2.85
CA GLN A 74 7.39 2.38 -1.48
C GLN A 74 8.84 2.10 -1.02
N GLU A 75 9.42 0.94 -1.33
CA GLU A 75 10.81 0.65 -0.97
C GLU A 75 11.79 1.55 -1.72
N ILE A 76 11.57 1.78 -3.02
CA ILE A 76 12.37 2.72 -3.82
C ILE A 76 12.35 4.13 -3.20
N LEU A 77 11.18 4.63 -2.83
CA LEU A 77 11.02 5.94 -2.20
C LEU A 77 11.63 5.98 -0.80
N ARG A 78 11.49 4.90 -0.03
CA ARG A 78 12.08 4.74 1.31
C ARG A 78 13.60 4.83 1.26
N GLU A 79 14.25 4.28 0.23
CA GLU A 79 15.68 4.47 0.01
C GLU A 79 16.05 5.93 -0.22
N GLN A 80 15.26 6.68 -1.00
CA GLN A 80 15.48 8.11 -1.20
C GLN A 80 15.35 8.89 0.11
N MET A 81 14.38 8.53 0.95
CA MET A 81 14.21 9.14 2.27
C MET A 81 15.42 8.89 3.18
N ARG A 82 15.96 7.66 3.17
CA ARG A 82 17.19 7.31 3.90
C ARG A 82 18.40 8.13 3.43
N LEU A 83 18.50 8.40 2.12
CA LEU A 83 19.61 9.18 1.55
C LEU A 83 19.52 10.68 1.85
N MET A 84 18.32 11.20 2.10
CA MET A 84 18.06 12.62 2.32
C MET A 84 17.94 12.99 3.81
N ASP A 85 18.18 12.05 4.73
CA ASP A 85 17.96 12.19 6.17
C ASP A 85 16.56 12.76 6.48
N SER A 86 15.54 12.26 5.78
CA SER A 86 14.17 12.72 5.94
C SER A 86 13.68 12.46 7.37
N SER A 87 13.02 13.45 7.95
CA SER A 87 12.38 13.29 9.27
C SER A 87 11.14 12.40 9.16
N PRO A 88 10.85 11.57 10.18
CA PRO A 88 9.61 10.80 10.22
C PRO A 88 8.40 11.71 10.41
N ALA A 89 7.21 11.21 10.05
CA ALA A 89 5.97 11.92 10.30
C ALA A 89 5.73 12.13 11.80
N SER A 90 5.21 13.30 12.18
CA SER A 90 4.93 13.57 13.60
C SER A 90 3.70 12.80 14.07
N ALA A 91 3.67 12.44 15.36
CA ALA A 91 2.52 11.75 15.96
C ALA A 91 1.21 12.54 15.81
N GLU A 92 1.28 13.88 15.84
CA GLU A 92 0.12 14.74 15.63
C GLU A 92 -0.41 14.65 14.18
N GLN A 93 0.48 14.62 13.19
CA GLN A 93 0.10 14.48 11.79
C GLN A 93 -0.55 13.11 11.54
N ILE A 94 0.04 12.04 12.08
CA ILE A 94 -0.49 10.68 11.98
C ILE A 94 -1.87 10.61 12.63
N GLN A 95 -2.02 11.08 13.87
CA GLN A 95 -3.30 11.06 14.58
C GLN A 95 -4.38 11.84 13.82
N LYS A 96 -4.04 13.02 13.28
CA LYS A 96 -4.98 13.82 12.50
C LYS A 96 -5.48 13.07 11.26
N GLN A 97 -4.60 12.37 10.55
CA GLN A 97 -4.99 11.58 9.38
C GLN A 97 -5.79 10.33 9.77
N MET A 98 -5.43 9.67 10.86
CA MET A 98 -6.20 8.54 11.41
C MET A 98 -7.64 8.95 11.74
N GLU A 99 -7.84 10.11 12.37
CA GLU A 99 -9.19 10.63 12.65
C GLU A 99 -9.96 11.00 11.38
N ALA A 100 -9.27 11.54 10.36
CA ALA A 100 -9.88 11.83 9.07
C ALA A 100 -10.36 10.54 8.38
N LEU A 101 -9.54 9.48 8.36
CA LEU A 101 -9.91 8.17 7.81
C LEU A 101 -11.08 7.53 8.58
N LYS A 102 -11.06 7.57 9.92
CA LYS A 102 -12.17 7.09 10.76
C LYS A 102 -13.47 7.83 10.47
N THR A 103 -13.39 9.14 10.28
CA THR A 103 -14.55 9.98 9.94
C THR A 103 -15.08 9.64 8.55
N ASP A 104 -14.21 9.53 7.55
CA ASP A 104 -14.59 9.16 6.18
C ASP A 104 -15.28 7.80 6.13
N GLN A 105 -14.71 6.79 6.79
CA GLN A 105 -15.30 5.46 6.82
C GLN A 105 -16.67 5.47 7.50
N ARG A 106 -16.83 6.19 8.62
CA ARG A 106 -18.13 6.32 9.30
C ARG A 106 -19.18 6.98 8.40
N GLN A 107 -18.81 8.00 7.63
CA GLN A 107 -19.73 8.70 6.74
C GLN A 107 -20.22 7.83 5.58
N HIS A 108 -19.37 6.93 5.09
CA HIS A 108 -19.69 6.09 3.93
C HIS A 108 -20.33 4.75 4.28
N ALA A 109 -19.77 4.03 5.27
CA ALA A 109 -20.22 2.69 5.62
C ALA A 109 -21.21 2.66 6.80
N GLY A 110 -21.16 3.66 7.68
CA GLY A 110 -21.95 3.66 8.93
C GLY A 110 -21.54 2.57 9.94
N GLU A 111 -20.53 1.76 9.61
CA GLU A 111 -20.01 0.70 10.47
C GLU A 111 -18.95 1.24 11.45
N ALA A 112 -18.79 0.51 12.57
CA ALA A 112 -17.72 0.80 13.53
C ALA A 112 -16.35 0.50 12.91
N TRP A 113 -15.36 1.33 13.23
CA TRP A 113 -14.00 1.25 12.68
C TRP A 113 -13.38 -0.15 12.83
N GLU A 114 -13.50 -0.72 14.03
CA GLU A 114 -12.94 -2.03 14.38
C GLU A 114 -13.60 -3.16 13.59
N THR A 115 -14.91 -3.04 13.29
CA THR A 115 -15.65 -3.98 12.46
C THR A 115 -15.12 -3.95 11.03
N VAL A 116 -14.95 -2.76 10.47
CA VAL A 116 -14.42 -2.60 9.10
C VAL A 116 -13.00 -3.18 9.02
N LEU A 117 -12.10 -2.82 9.94
CA LEU A 117 -10.74 -3.37 9.92
C LEU A 117 -10.70 -4.90 10.01
N SER A 118 -11.59 -5.48 10.83
CA SER A 118 -11.69 -6.94 10.97
C SER A 118 -12.10 -7.63 9.67
N GLN A 119 -12.97 -7.02 8.85
CA GLN A 119 -13.37 -7.54 7.54
C GLN A 119 -12.17 -7.63 6.57
N TYR A 120 -11.22 -6.72 6.70
CA TYR A 120 -10.01 -6.68 5.88
C TYR A 120 -8.81 -7.38 6.53
N HIS A 121 -8.96 -7.96 7.73
CA HIS A 121 -7.86 -8.50 8.53
C HIS A 121 -6.73 -7.48 8.79
N LEU A 122 -7.12 -6.24 9.08
CA LEU A 122 -6.22 -5.13 9.41
C LEU A 122 -6.34 -4.75 10.90
N THR A 123 -5.37 -3.99 11.39
CA THR A 123 -5.35 -3.44 12.76
C THR A 123 -5.08 -1.94 12.70
N ASP A 124 -5.44 -1.20 13.76
CA ASP A 124 -5.10 0.23 13.84
C ASP A 124 -3.61 0.47 13.61
N LYS A 125 -2.74 -0.43 14.09
CA LYS A 125 -1.29 -0.28 13.92
C LYS A 125 -0.84 -0.40 12.47
N ILE A 126 -1.46 -1.30 11.71
CA ILE A 126 -1.19 -1.44 10.27
C ILE A 126 -1.60 -0.15 9.56
N ILE A 127 -2.82 0.35 9.81
CA ILE A 127 -3.28 1.61 9.19
C ILE A 127 -2.37 2.79 9.59
N GLU A 128 -1.98 2.88 10.87
CA GLU A 128 -1.06 3.90 11.35
C GLU A 128 0.29 3.87 10.60
N ASN A 129 0.84 2.68 10.35
CA ASN A 129 2.09 2.52 9.61
C ASN A 129 1.94 2.96 8.15
N HIS A 130 0.84 2.62 7.47
CA HIS A 130 0.57 3.09 6.11
C HIS A 130 0.40 4.61 6.08
N VAL A 131 -0.36 5.19 7.02
CA VAL A 131 -0.57 6.64 7.13
C VAL A 131 0.77 7.36 7.36
N ALA A 132 1.63 6.84 8.23
CA ALA A 132 2.95 7.39 8.45
C ALA A 132 3.79 7.36 7.15
N ALA A 133 3.82 6.21 6.47
CA ALA A 133 4.55 6.07 5.21
C ALA A 133 4.05 7.04 4.13
N GLU A 134 2.74 7.21 3.98
CA GLU A 134 2.15 8.15 3.02
C GLU A 134 2.49 9.62 3.35
N LEU A 135 2.45 10.00 4.63
CA LEU A 135 2.83 11.34 5.08
C LEU A 135 4.30 11.64 4.82
N GLU A 136 5.17 10.67 5.07
CA GLU A 136 6.60 10.80 4.84
C GLU A 136 6.93 10.89 3.34
N GLN A 137 6.25 10.09 2.50
CA GLN A 137 6.35 10.20 1.04
C GLN A 137 5.90 11.57 0.55
N PHE A 138 4.78 12.09 1.06
CA PHE A 138 4.31 13.43 0.72
C PHE A 138 5.34 14.50 1.12
N GLN A 139 5.94 14.39 2.30
CA GLN A 139 6.97 15.32 2.77
C GLN A 139 8.23 15.28 1.90
N LEU A 140 8.67 14.08 1.48
CA LEU A 140 9.77 13.89 0.54
C LEU A 140 9.50 14.63 -0.78
N MET A 141 8.30 14.46 -1.33
CA MET A 141 7.88 15.09 -2.57
C MET A 141 7.83 16.61 -2.46
N ASP A 142 7.21 17.13 -1.40
CA ASP A 142 7.09 18.56 -1.18
C ASP A 142 8.48 19.20 -1.05
N THR A 143 9.35 18.62 -0.22
CA THR A 143 10.73 19.10 -0.02
C THR A 143 11.53 19.09 -1.32
N ARG A 144 11.38 18.04 -2.12
CA ARG A 144 12.14 17.86 -3.37
C ARG A 144 11.65 18.77 -4.49
N PHE A 145 10.34 18.86 -4.71
CA PHE A 145 9.79 19.46 -5.91
C PHE A 145 9.25 20.87 -5.72
N ARG A 146 8.61 21.17 -4.58
CA ARG A 146 7.97 22.46 -4.33
C ARG A 146 8.89 23.66 -4.59
N PRO A 147 10.19 23.67 -4.21
CA PRO A 147 11.07 24.81 -4.45
C PRO A 147 11.29 25.14 -5.94
N SER A 148 11.12 24.16 -6.83
CA SER A 148 11.36 24.30 -8.27
C SER A 148 10.12 24.68 -9.07
N ILE A 149 8.93 24.58 -8.46
CA ILE A 149 7.66 24.76 -9.18
C ILE A 149 7.24 26.22 -9.15
N GLN A 150 6.93 26.74 -10.34
CA GLN A 150 6.27 28.04 -10.50
C GLN A 150 4.85 27.85 -11.05
N VAL A 151 3.90 28.53 -10.43
CA VAL A 151 2.51 28.62 -10.89
C VAL A 151 2.25 30.05 -11.35
N SER A 152 2.11 30.22 -12.66
CA SER A 152 1.90 31.53 -13.29
C SER A 152 0.46 32.03 -13.09
N ALA A 153 0.26 33.34 -13.21
CA ALA A 153 -1.07 33.94 -13.18
C ALA A 153 -1.97 33.42 -14.32
N ALA A 154 -1.39 33.16 -15.50
CA ALA A 154 -2.10 32.61 -16.65
C ALA A 154 -2.66 31.20 -16.36
N GLU A 155 -1.91 30.35 -15.66
CA GLU A 155 -2.38 29.02 -15.27
C GLU A 155 -3.53 29.10 -14.25
N VAL A 156 -3.45 30.04 -13.30
CA VAL A 156 -4.52 30.29 -12.32
C VAL A 156 -5.79 30.77 -13.03
N GLU A 157 -5.68 31.75 -13.93
CA GLU A 157 -6.81 32.27 -14.68
C GLU A 157 -7.45 31.19 -15.56
N LYS A 158 -6.63 30.37 -16.22
CA LYS A 158 -7.07 29.23 -17.01
C LYS A 158 -7.85 28.23 -16.15
N TYR A 159 -7.30 27.81 -15.02
CA TYR A 159 -7.98 26.89 -14.11
C TYR A 159 -9.30 27.48 -13.60
N TYR A 160 -9.29 28.76 -13.21
CA TYR A 160 -10.49 29.45 -12.75
C TYR A 160 -11.61 29.40 -13.80
N ARG A 161 -11.30 29.81 -15.04
CA ARG A 161 -12.27 29.91 -16.13
C ARG A 161 -12.76 28.55 -16.63
N GLU A 162 -11.83 27.59 -16.78
CA GLU A 162 -12.11 26.32 -17.46
C GLU A 162 -12.51 25.19 -16.52
N ARG A 163 -12.10 25.23 -15.23
CA ARG A 163 -12.30 24.12 -14.30
C ARG A 163 -13.10 24.48 -13.06
N LEU A 164 -12.99 25.71 -12.55
CA LEU A 164 -13.73 26.14 -11.36
C LEU A 164 -15.10 26.72 -11.71
N VAL A 165 -15.16 27.80 -12.50
CA VAL A 165 -16.42 28.49 -12.86
C VAL A 165 -17.49 27.56 -13.43
N PRO A 166 -17.18 26.59 -14.33
CA PRO A 166 -18.20 25.70 -14.88
C PRO A 166 -18.85 24.76 -13.85
N LYS A 167 -18.25 24.63 -12.65
CA LYS A 167 -18.76 23.78 -11.56
C LYS A 167 -19.53 24.58 -10.50
N LEU A 168 -19.56 25.90 -10.60
CA LEU A 168 -20.23 26.78 -9.64
C LEU A 168 -21.60 27.21 -10.17
N SER A 169 -22.57 27.32 -9.27
CA SER A 169 -23.84 27.99 -9.58
C SER A 169 -23.59 29.50 -9.73
N ALA A 170 -24.44 30.21 -10.48
CA ALA A 170 -24.31 31.66 -10.67
C ALA A 170 -24.29 32.47 -9.35
N SER A 171 -24.91 31.95 -8.29
CA SER A 171 -24.94 32.55 -6.95
C SER A 171 -23.69 32.26 -6.09
N ASP A 172 -22.86 31.28 -6.48
CA ASP A 172 -21.71 30.79 -5.72
C ASP A 172 -20.37 31.21 -6.34
N VAL A 173 -20.39 31.99 -7.43
CA VAL A 173 -19.19 32.41 -8.15
C VAL A 173 -18.41 33.41 -7.29
N ILE A 174 -17.32 32.92 -6.68
CA ILE A 174 -16.30 33.75 -6.02
C ILE A 174 -15.40 34.42 -7.05
N SER A 175 -14.79 35.55 -6.71
CA SER A 175 -13.90 36.28 -7.62
C SER A 175 -12.60 35.51 -7.89
N LEU A 176 -11.94 35.80 -9.03
CA LEU A 176 -10.61 35.25 -9.34
C LEU A 176 -9.60 35.56 -8.22
N THR A 177 -9.61 36.78 -7.68
CA THR A 177 -8.71 37.21 -6.60
C THR A 177 -8.89 36.38 -5.35
N GLU A 178 -10.14 36.09 -4.98
CA GLU A 178 -10.50 35.27 -3.82
C GLU A 178 -10.13 33.79 -4.03
N ALA A 179 -10.34 33.27 -5.23
CA ALA A 179 -10.01 31.89 -5.57
C ALA A 179 -8.50 31.64 -5.76
N THR A 180 -7.72 32.69 -6.09
CA THR A 180 -6.31 32.59 -6.50
C THR A 180 -5.43 31.79 -5.53
N PRO A 181 -5.43 32.04 -4.20
CA PRO A 181 -4.59 31.28 -3.28
C PRO A 181 -4.88 29.78 -3.31
N LYS A 182 -6.17 29.40 -3.36
CA LYS A 182 -6.57 27.99 -3.39
C LYS A 182 -6.25 27.34 -4.73
N ILE A 183 -6.50 28.02 -5.84
CA ILE A 183 -6.16 27.52 -7.18
C ILE A 183 -4.64 27.33 -7.31
N ARG A 184 -3.84 28.27 -6.81
CA ARG A 184 -2.38 28.15 -6.83
C ARG A 184 -1.92 26.91 -6.07
N GLU A 185 -2.49 26.64 -4.90
CA GLU A 185 -2.16 25.43 -4.14
C GLU A 185 -2.60 24.16 -4.89
N ILE A 186 -3.79 24.13 -5.50
CA ILE A 186 -4.23 22.99 -6.32
C ILE A 186 -3.26 22.73 -7.48
N LEU A 187 -2.91 23.77 -8.23
CA LEU A 187 -1.98 23.65 -9.36
C LEU A 187 -0.57 23.26 -8.92
N MET A 188 -0.13 23.73 -7.75
CA MET A 188 1.13 23.30 -7.15
C MET A 188 1.11 21.79 -6.89
N GLN A 189 0.07 21.28 -6.23
CA GLN A 189 -0.09 19.86 -5.94
C GLN A 189 -0.20 19.02 -7.22
N GLU A 190 -0.95 19.49 -8.24
CA GLU A 190 -1.03 18.79 -9.53
C GLU A 190 0.35 18.67 -10.20
N LYS A 191 1.17 19.72 -10.16
CA LYS A 191 2.55 19.70 -10.71
C LYS A 191 3.49 18.81 -9.90
N ILE A 192 3.38 18.80 -8.56
CA ILE A 192 4.14 17.89 -7.70
C ILE A 192 3.82 16.43 -8.08
N ASN A 193 2.55 16.09 -8.24
CA ASN A 193 2.13 14.73 -8.61
C ASN A 193 2.65 14.32 -10.01
N GLN A 194 2.68 15.25 -10.96
CA GLN A 194 3.27 14.99 -12.28
C GLN A 194 4.77 14.71 -12.19
N LEU A 195 5.51 15.51 -11.42
CA LEU A 195 6.95 15.33 -11.23
C LEU A 195 7.29 14.05 -10.46
N LEU A 196 6.46 13.64 -9.49
CA LEU A 196 6.59 12.36 -8.82
C LEU A 196 6.57 11.21 -9.84
N ASN A 197 5.58 11.18 -10.72
CA ASN A 197 5.42 10.06 -11.67
C ASN A 197 6.67 9.90 -12.54
N SER A 198 7.17 11.00 -13.12
CA SER A 198 8.41 10.98 -13.91
C SER A 198 9.64 10.60 -13.08
N TRP A 199 9.71 11.05 -11.83
CA TRP A 199 10.81 10.72 -10.95
C TRP A 199 10.79 9.24 -10.55
N LEU A 200 9.64 8.70 -10.21
CA LEU A 200 9.47 7.29 -9.84
C LEU A 200 9.79 6.36 -11.01
N GLU A 201 9.40 6.72 -12.24
CA GLU A 201 9.83 6.00 -13.46
C GLU A 201 11.36 5.97 -13.58
N THR A 202 12.02 7.11 -13.32
CA THR A 202 13.48 7.21 -13.35
C THR A 202 14.13 6.36 -12.26
N LEU A 203 13.60 6.39 -11.04
CA LEU A 203 14.10 5.58 -9.93
C LEU A 203 13.92 4.08 -10.19
N ARG A 204 12.76 3.68 -10.71
CA ARG A 204 12.50 2.29 -11.13
C ARG A 204 13.50 1.80 -12.17
N ALA A 205 13.82 2.63 -13.16
CA ALA A 205 14.79 2.28 -14.20
C ALA A 205 16.22 2.10 -13.65
N GLN A 206 16.53 2.74 -12.51
CA GLN A 206 17.83 2.64 -11.84
C GLN A 206 17.87 1.53 -10.76
N ALA A 207 16.71 1.14 -10.24
CA ALA A 207 16.60 0.14 -9.19
C ALA A 207 16.82 -1.28 -9.72
N GLN A 208 17.53 -2.09 -8.94
CA GLN A 208 17.66 -3.52 -9.17
C GLN A 208 16.47 -4.26 -8.55
N VAL A 209 15.42 -4.44 -9.34
CA VAL A 209 14.23 -5.19 -8.93
C VAL A 209 14.32 -6.63 -9.43
N ARG A 210 14.18 -7.61 -8.53
CA ARG A 210 14.05 -9.03 -8.88
C ARG A 210 12.79 -9.59 -8.26
N THR A 211 11.90 -10.12 -9.07
CA THR A 211 10.68 -10.81 -8.59
C THR A 211 10.90 -12.31 -8.65
N THR A 212 10.49 -13.02 -7.60
CA THR A 212 10.64 -14.48 -7.48
C THR A 212 9.36 -15.23 -7.82
N ILE A 213 8.28 -14.51 -8.17
CA ILE A 213 7.02 -15.09 -8.65
C ILE A 213 7.30 -15.75 -10.00
N THR A 214 7.71 -17.02 -9.95
CA THR A 214 7.80 -17.89 -11.11
C THR A 214 6.46 -17.87 -11.82
N SER A 215 6.48 -17.50 -13.09
CA SER A 215 5.42 -17.77 -14.07
C SER A 215 5.17 -19.28 -14.14
N SER A 216 4.44 -19.84 -13.18
CA SER A 216 4.02 -21.24 -13.16
C SER A 216 2.83 -21.42 -14.11
N SER A 217 3.05 -21.17 -15.40
CA SER A 217 2.14 -21.52 -16.49
C SER A 217 2.88 -21.54 -17.83
N SER A 218 3.98 -22.30 -17.92
CA SER A 218 4.53 -22.69 -19.23
C SER A 218 5.17 -24.08 -19.30
N ASP A 219 5.33 -24.79 -18.17
CA ASP A 219 5.95 -26.13 -18.15
C ASP A 219 4.95 -27.31 -18.10
N ALA A 220 3.63 -27.06 -18.06
CA ALA A 220 2.63 -28.13 -18.09
C ALA A 220 2.31 -28.65 -19.51
N GLU A 221 2.71 -27.94 -20.58
CA GLU A 221 2.40 -28.32 -21.97
C GLU A 221 3.54 -29.06 -22.70
N ARG A 222 4.74 -29.19 -22.09
CA ARG A 222 5.87 -29.90 -22.73
C ARG A 222 6.04 -31.37 -22.32
N SER A 223 5.16 -31.92 -21.48
CA SER A 223 5.30 -33.31 -20.98
C SER A 223 4.30 -34.32 -21.58
N GLN A 224 3.40 -33.93 -22.50
CA GLN A 224 2.45 -34.87 -23.14
C GLN A 224 2.72 -35.15 -24.62
N GLY A 225 3.87 -34.74 -25.13
CA GLY A 225 4.23 -34.90 -26.55
C GLY A 225 5.45 -35.78 -26.79
N GLU A 226 5.68 -36.84 -26.01
CA GLU A 226 6.73 -37.82 -26.33
C GLU A 226 6.45 -39.17 -25.64
N SER A 227 5.63 -40.00 -26.30
CA SER A 227 5.66 -41.45 -26.13
C SER A 227 5.24 -42.07 -27.46
N GLN A 228 6.20 -42.77 -28.06
CA GLN A 228 6.09 -43.62 -29.25
C GLN A 228 5.15 -44.80 -29.01
#